data_AF-A0A7C7RKV3-F1
#
_entry.id   AF-A0A7C7RKV3-F1
#
_cell.length_a   1.000
_cell.length_b   1.000
_cell.length_c   1.000
_cell.angle_alpha   90.00
_cell.angle_beta   90.00
_cell.angle_gamma   90.00
#
_symmetry.space_group_name_H-M   'P 1'
#
loop_
_entity.id
_entity.type
_entity.pdbx_description
1 polymer ?
#
loop_
_entity_poly.entity_id
_entity_poly.type
_entity_poly.pdbx_seq_one_letter_code
_entity_poly.pdbx_strand_id
1 'polypeptide(L)' 'AACGGVFPGSLEANILTFGQDQILMADEAIFFHPWGIRAGAKALREALDAIMRGEGVLMAAQTHDELKQAIEKWGYGPV' A
#
# COMPACT_ATOMS: atom_id res chain seq x y z
N ALA A 1 10.78 -11.20 -4.62
CA ALA A 1 10.63 -9.78 -4.23
C ALA A 1 10.16 -9.01 -5.46
N ALA A 2 9.02 -8.32 -5.37
CA ALA A 2 8.64 -7.34 -6.39
C ALA A 2 9.54 -6.09 -6.21
N CYS A 3 10.11 -5.59 -7.31
CA CYS A 3 11.04 -4.45 -7.30
C CYS A 3 10.47 -3.35 -8.22
N GLY A 4 10.13 -2.20 -7.64
CA GLY A 4 9.50 -1.06 -8.34
C GLY A 4 7.97 -1.12 -8.35
N GLY A 5 7.32 0.03 -8.12
CA GLY A 5 5.86 0.18 -8.18
C GLY A 5 5.06 -0.39 -7.00
N VAL A 6 5.71 -0.77 -5.90
CA VAL A 6 4.99 -1.24 -4.71
C VAL A 6 4.54 -0.04 -3.88
N PHE A 7 3.27 0.32 -4.02
CA PHE A 7 2.59 1.36 -3.25
C PHE A 7 1.30 0.79 -2.66
N PRO A 8 0.67 1.44 -1.67
CA PRO A 8 -0.47 0.87 -0.96
C PRO A 8 -1.61 0.39 -1.89
N GLY A 9 -1.89 1.12 -2.97
CA GLY A 9 -2.90 0.77 -3.96
C GLY A 9 -2.57 -0.42 -4.87
N SER A 10 -1.33 -0.91 -4.90
CA SER A 10 -0.93 -2.08 -5.70
C SER A 10 -0.82 -3.37 -4.88
N LEU A 11 -0.95 -3.30 -3.54
CA LEU A 11 -0.74 -4.44 -2.65
C LEU A 11 -1.75 -5.57 -2.85
N GLU A 12 -3.01 -5.28 -3.12
CA GLU A 12 -4.02 -6.32 -3.37
C GLU A 12 -3.68 -7.15 -4.60
N ALA A 13 -3.36 -6.49 -5.72
CA ALA A 13 -2.95 -7.16 -6.95
C ALA A 13 -1.65 -7.95 -6.74
N ASN A 14 -0.71 -7.39 -5.99
CA ASN A 14 0.56 -8.04 -5.68
C ASN A 14 0.37 -9.32 -4.85
N ILE A 15 -0.43 -9.27 -3.78
CA ILE A 15 -0.71 -10.43 -2.92
C ILE A 15 -1.53 -11.49 -3.66
N LEU A 16 -2.50 -11.08 -4.49
CA LEU A 16 -3.25 -12.00 -5.33
C LEU A 16 -2.34 -12.76 -6.31
N THR A 17 -1.33 -12.08 -6.85
CA THR A 17 -0.43 -12.63 -7.88
C THR A 17 0.66 -13.51 -7.28
N PHE A 18 1.32 -13.05 -6.22
CA PHE A 18 2.52 -13.68 -5.67
C PHE A 18 2.28 -14.46 -4.37
N GLY A 19 1.07 -14.39 -3.82
CA GLY A 19 0.74 -14.96 -2.52
C GLY A 19 1.15 -14.08 -1.34
N GLN A 20 0.94 -14.58 -0.13
CA GLN A 20 1.23 -13.82 1.10
C GLN A 20 2.65 -14.06 1.64
N ASP A 21 3.29 -15.17 1.28
CA ASP A 21 4.64 -15.51 1.72
C ASP A 21 5.70 -14.83 0.84
N GLN A 22 5.82 -13.52 1.00
CA GLN A 22 6.71 -12.70 0.20
C GLN A 22 7.21 -11.47 0.97
N ILE A 23 8.30 -10.88 0.45
CA ILE A 23 8.83 -9.60 0.91
C ILE A 23 8.42 -8.52 -0.07
N LEU A 24 7.70 -7.52 0.45
CA LEU A 24 7.32 -6.30 -0.27
C LEU A 24 8.43 -5.25 -0.12
N MET A 25 8.99 -4.79 -1.24
CA MET A 25 9.95 -3.69 -1.27
C MET A 25 9.22 -2.43 -1.74
N ALA A 26 8.84 -1.58 -0.79
CA ALA A 26 8.06 -0.36 -1.03
C ALA A 26 8.93 0.89 -0.81
N ASP A 27 9.92 1.06 -1.67
CA ASP A 27 10.91 2.14 -1.63
C ASP A 27 10.26 3.53 -1.75
N GLU A 28 9.80 3.88 -2.95
CA GLU A 28 9.28 5.21 -3.27
C GLU A 28 8.03 5.55 -2.45
N ALA A 29 7.18 4.55 -2.19
CA ALA A 29 5.98 4.71 -1.39
C ALA A 29 6.27 5.12 0.06
N ILE A 30 7.40 4.69 0.63
CA ILE A 30 7.84 5.11 1.97
C ILE A 30 8.54 6.47 1.88
N PHE A 31 9.59 6.58 1.07
CA PHE A 31 10.46 7.77 1.09
C PHE A 31 9.78 9.03 0.56
N PHE A 32 8.88 8.90 -0.42
CA PHE A 32 8.23 10.02 -1.07
C PHE A 32 6.78 10.23 -0.65
N HIS A 33 6.33 9.66 0.47
CA HIS A 33 5.00 9.99 0.98
C HIS A 33 4.88 11.49 1.31
N PRO A 34 3.78 12.19 0.91
CA PRO A 34 3.62 13.63 1.11
C PRO A 34 3.79 14.09 2.56
N TRP A 35 3.44 13.23 3.51
CA TRP A 35 3.56 13.49 4.96
C TRP A 35 4.80 12.85 5.60
N GLY A 36 5.78 12.46 4.78
CA GLY A 36 7.07 11.93 5.21
C GLY A 36 7.11 10.42 5.46
N ILE A 37 8.32 9.94 5.77
CA ILE A 37 8.69 8.51 5.82
C ILE A 37 7.77 7.69 6.74
N ARG A 38 7.48 8.21 7.94
CA ARG A 38 6.61 7.51 8.91
C ARG A 38 5.20 7.30 8.35
N ALA A 39 4.66 8.30 7.65
CA ALA A 39 3.34 8.22 7.05
C ALA A 39 3.32 7.23 5.89
N GLY A 40 4.38 7.19 5.06
CA GLY A 40 4.50 6.18 3.99
C GLY A 40 4.54 4.74 4.52
N ALA A 41 5.35 4.50 5.56
CA ALA A 41 5.38 3.19 6.23
C ALA A 41 4.02 2.83 6.86
N LYS A 42 3.33 3.80 7.47
CA LYS A 42 2.00 3.61 8.05
C LYS A 42 0.96 3.28 6.99
N ALA A 43 0.91 4.01 5.88
CA ALA A 43 -0.01 3.76 4.77
C ALA A 43 0.10 2.32 4.23
N LEU A 44 1.33 1.82 4.07
CA LEU A 44 1.57 0.43 3.64
C LEU A 44 1.07 -0.58 4.67
N ARG A 45 1.31 -0.33 5.96
CA ARG A 45 0.85 -1.20 7.03
C ARG A 45 -0.68 -1.23 7.10
N GLU A 46 -1.33 -0.08 6.98
CA GLU A 46 -2.79 0.05 6.97
C GLU A 46 -3.42 -0.69 5.79
N ALA A 47 -2.85 -0.54 4.58
CA ALA A 47 -3.29 -1.30 3.42
C ALA A 47 -3.12 -2.81 3.63
N LEU A 48 -1.96 -3.24 4.12
CA LEU A 48 -1.70 -4.66 4.37
C LEU A 48 -2.63 -5.23 5.45
N ASP A 49 -2.90 -4.48 6.52
CA ASP A 49 -3.84 -4.87 7.58
C ASP A 49 -5.27 -5.00 7.07
N ALA A 50 -5.69 -4.12 6.16
CA ALA A 50 -6.99 -4.23 5.51
C ALA A 50 -7.07 -5.53 4.70
N ILE A 51 -6.06 -5.80 3.85
CA ILE A 51 -6.02 -7.00 3.01
C ILE A 51 -6.02 -8.27 3.86
N MET A 52 -5.24 -8.31 4.95
CA MET A 52 -5.20 -9.46 5.86
C MET A 52 -6.53 -9.69 6.58
N ARG A 53 -7.33 -8.64 6.81
CA ARG A 53 -8.70 -8.74 7.35
C ARG A 53 -9.76 -9.10 6.30
N GLY A 54 -9.38 -9.22 5.03
CA GLY A 54 -10.32 -9.39 3.92
C GLY A 54 -11.11 -8.10 3.62
N GLU A 55 -10.64 -6.96 4.10
CA GLU A 55 -11.19 -5.64 3.81
C GLU A 55 -10.51 -5.08 2.55
N GLY A 56 -11.27 -4.33 1.75
CA GLY A 56 -10.70 -3.66 0.57
C GLY A 56 -9.83 -2.45 0.95
N VAL A 57 -8.70 -2.27 0.29
CA VAL A 57 -7.78 -1.14 0.51
C VAL A 57 -8.48 0.22 0.30
N LEU A 58 -9.37 0.33 -0.69
CA LEU A 58 -10.17 1.53 -0.91
C LEU A 58 -11.19 1.80 0.21
N MET A 59 -11.67 0.76 0.89
CA MET A 59 -12.53 0.91 2.07
C MET A 59 -11.72 1.42 3.25
N ALA A 60 -10.55 0.85 3.49
CA ALA A 60 -9.65 1.30 4.54
C ALA A 60 -9.21 2.77 4.34
N ALA A 61 -8.96 3.20 3.10
CA ALA A 61 -8.63 4.58 2.78
C ALA A 61 -9.71 5.61 3.17
N GLN A 62 -10.94 5.19 3.47
CA GLN A 62 -11.97 6.12 3.95
C GLN A 62 -11.74 6.57 5.40
N THR A 63 -11.02 5.78 6.20
CA THR A 63 -10.77 6.03 7.62
C THR A 63 -9.29 6.18 7.97
N HIS A 64 -8.41 5.95 7.00
CA HIS A 64 -6.96 6.00 7.16
C HIS A 64 -6.36 7.10 6.27
N ASP A 65 -6.04 8.24 6.88
CA ASP A 65 -5.63 9.45 6.17
C ASP A 65 -4.29 9.28 5.43
N GLU A 66 -3.30 8.61 6.03
CA GLU A 66 -2.04 8.30 5.36
C GLU A 66 -2.24 7.37 4.15
N LEU A 67 -3.04 6.32 4.31
CA LEU A 67 -3.41 5.43 3.22
C LEU A 67 -4.13 6.17 2.09
N LYS A 68 -5.12 7.00 2.44
CA LYS A 68 -5.85 7.83 1.47
C LYS A 68 -4.90 8.71 0.68
N GLN A 69 -4.01 9.42 1.36
CA GLN A 69 -3.07 10.32 0.73
C GLN A 69 -2.10 9.58 -0.20
N ALA A 70 -1.71 8.35 0.16
CA ALA A 70 -0.92 7.50 -0.71
C ALA A 70 -1.70 7.08 -1.98
N ILE A 71 -2.95 6.64 -1.84
CA ILE A 71 -3.78 6.28 -2.99
C ILE A 71 -4.02 7.47 -3.91
N GLU A 72 -4.24 8.68 -3.37
CA GLU A 72 -4.38 9.89 -4.19
C GLU A 72 -3.11 10.21 -4.99
N LYS A 73 -1.93 9.91 -4.43
CA LYS A 73 -0.64 10.18 -5.08
C LYS A 73 -0.29 9.15 -6.16
N TRP A 74 -0.46 7.86 -5.87
CA TRP A 74 0.04 6.77 -6.73
C TRP A 74 -1.07 5.99 -7.44
N GLY A 75 -2.33 6.20 -7.07
CA GLY A 75 -3.48 5.49 -7.62
C GLY A 75 -3.75 4.15 -6.92
N TYR A 76 -4.74 3.44 -7.48
CA TYR A 76 -5.17 2.11 -7.05
C TYR A 76 -5.29 1.21 -8.27
N GLY A 77 -4.66 0.04 -8.21
CA GLY A 77 -4.58 -0.90 -9.33
C GLY A 77 -3.23 -1.60 -9.42
N PRO A 78 -3.08 -2.55 -10.37
CA PRO A 78 -1.80 -3.17 -10.65
C PRO A 78 -0.79 -2.13 -11.16
N VAL A 79 0.50 -2.43 -10.96
CA VAL A 79 1.63 -1.69 -11.55
C VAL A 79 1.73 -2.00 -13.03
#